data_AF-A0A821T5M2-F1
#
_entry.id   AF-A0A821T5M2-F1
#
_cell.length_a   1.000
_cell.length_b   1.000
_cell.length_c   1.000
_cell.angle_alpha   90.00
_cell.angle_beta   90.00
_cell.angle_gamma   90.00
#
_symmetry.space_group_name_H-M   'P 1'
#
loop_
_entity.id
_entity.type
_entity.pdbx_description
1 polymer ?
#
loop_
_entity_poly.entity_id
_entity_poly.type
_entity_poly.pdbx_seq_one_letter_code
_entity_poly.pdbx_strand_id
1 'polypeptide(L)'
;MLAYFWPKLDTHEIRILDDAKVENVRLIDRFNTRQHTIGTIYLTSTHLIFIDPEGKRETWILHSLISSVDKLPTTQHGCPLRVRTKHFLSAEFTIPKERDCADLYATLNQLKPDSYEKLYCFLYQAPNYLEKIWDPFLLATEYMRMGVPNGDWKIEDGNSNFDMCDTYPPLIYVPTLTTKAMLFGSSKFRSRGRLPVLTYLHPNGASITRCSQPLSGFSARCQEDEQLLQCILKTNPHSNTMYIIDTRPRINAVAKRAAGKGYENEGYYSIIQFKYCPIEN
;
A
#
# COMPACT_ATOMS: atom_id res chain seq x y z
N MET A 1 13.40 -23.66 8.21
CA MET A 1 13.21 -22.33 8.83
C MET A 1 11.91 -21.77 8.28
N LEU A 2 10.77 -22.15 8.88
CA LEU A 2 9.44 -21.76 8.40
C LEU A 2 8.70 -21.07 9.53
N ALA A 3 8.09 -19.93 9.18
CA ALA A 3 6.92 -19.32 9.81
C ALA A 3 7.04 -18.87 11.27
N TYR A 4 7.51 -17.64 11.49
CA TYR A 4 6.87 -16.77 12.47
C TYR A 4 5.99 -15.79 11.70
N PHE A 5 4.73 -16.17 11.48
CA PHE A 5 3.69 -15.31 10.90
C PHE A 5 2.86 -14.75 12.03
N TRP A 6 3.02 -13.44 12.30
CA TRP A 6 2.19 -12.67 13.23
C TRP A 6 2.30 -13.15 14.70
N PRO A 7 2.02 -12.32 15.73
CA PRO A 7 1.88 -12.83 17.09
C PRO A 7 0.90 -14.00 17.10
N LYS A 8 1.36 -15.14 17.64
CA LYS A 8 0.54 -16.34 17.88
C LYS A 8 -0.73 -15.86 18.58
N LEU A 9 -1.87 -16.01 17.92
CA LEU A 9 -3.14 -15.64 18.52
C LEU A 9 -3.36 -16.55 19.72
N ASP A 10 -3.79 -15.96 20.84
CA ASP A 10 -4.28 -16.75 21.96
C ASP A 10 -5.41 -17.64 21.43
N THR A 11 -5.17 -18.95 21.49
CA THR A 11 -5.99 -19.99 20.86
C THR A 11 -7.43 -20.03 21.40
N HIS A 12 -7.72 -19.26 22.45
CA HIS A 12 -9.01 -19.18 23.11
C HIS A 12 -10.06 -18.36 22.34
N GLU A 13 -9.65 -17.55 21.35
CA GLU A 13 -10.59 -16.72 20.54
C GLU A 13 -10.85 -17.27 19.13
N ILE A 14 -10.18 -18.36 18.74
CA ILE A 14 -10.28 -18.89 17.39
C ILE A 14 -11.45 -19.88 17.30
N ARG A 15 -12.61 -19.38 16.85
CA ARG A 15 -13.73 -20.24 16.47
C ARG A 15 -13.37 -21.03 15.20
N ILE A 16 -13.11 -22.32 15.37
CA ILE A 16 -13.01 -23.28 14.26
C ILE A 16 -14.41 -23.39 13.63
N LEU A 17 -14.48 -23.41 12.30
CA LEU A 17 -15.76 -23.59 11.60
C LEU A 17 -16.24 -25.04 11.80
N ASP A 18 -17.54 -25.23 12.06
CA ASP A 18 -18.13 -26.49 12.57
C ASP A 18 -17.89 -27.75 11.70
N ASP A 19 -17.46 -27.58 10.43
CA ASP A 19 -17.14 -28.67 9.48
C ASP A 19 -15.72 -28.58 8.87
N ALA A 20 -14.79 -27.83 9.47
CA ALA A 20 -13.54 -27.45 8.81
C ALA A 20 -12.26 -28.04 9.40
N LYS A 21 -12.34 -29.29 9.87
CA LYS A 21 -11.21 -30.08 10.37
C LYS A 21 -10.92 -31.25 9.44
N VAL A 22 -9.70 -31.36 8.94
CA VAL A 22 -9.25 -32.48 8.11
C VAL A 22 -8.03 -33.14 8.75
N GLU A 23 -8.19 -34.39 9.16
CA GLU A 23 -7.15 -35.17 9.85
C GLU A 23 -6.29 -35.98 8.87
N ASN A 24 -5.15 -36.46 9.35
CA ASN A 24 -4.21 -37.31 8.60
C ASN A 24 -3.67 -36.64 7.32
N VAL A 25 -3.61 -35.31 7.31
CA VAL A 25 -3.07 -34.52 6.20
C VAL A 25 -1.56 -34.56 6.22
N ARG A 26 -0.94 -34.78 5.07
CA ARG A 26 0.51 -34.78 4.93
C ARG A 26 0.99 -33.41 4.46
N LEU A 27 1.78 -32.70 5.25
CA LEU A 27 2.52 -31.51 4.81
C LEU A 27 3.82 -31.93 4.12
N ILE A 28 4.01 -31.49 2.87
CA ILE A 28 5.19 -31.80 2.07
C ILE A 28 6.29 -30.79 2.35
N ASP A 29 7.39 -31.25 2.96
CA ASP A 29 8.63 -30.49 3.05
C ASP A 29 9.43 -30.65 1.75
N ARG A 30 9.54 -29.57 0.97
CA ARG A 30 10.29 -29.57 -0.29
C ARG A 30 11.81 -29.63 -0.11
N PHE A 31 12.30 -29.33 1.08
CA PHE A 31 13.72 -29.40 1.41
C PHE A 31 14.10 -30.75 2.04
N ASN A 32 13.12 -31.50 2.54
CA ASN A 32 13.33 -32.83 3.11
C ASN A 32 12.24 -33.81 2.64
N THR A 33 12.47 -34.40 1.47
CA THR A 33 11.56 -35.39 0.85
C THR A 33 11.41 -36.69 1.66
N ARG A 34 12.22 -36.92 2.70
CA ARG A 34 12.14 -38.10 3.57
C ARG A 34 11.36 -37.86 4.86
N GLN A 35 11.13 -36.61 5.25
CA GLN A 35 10.33 -36.26 6.44
C GLN A 35 9.07 -35.52 6.00
N HIS A 36 7.99 -36.28 5.86
CA HIS A 36 6.67 -35.69 5.78
C HIS A 36 6.06 -35.62 7.18
N THR A 37 5.47 -34.47 7.51
CA THR A 37 4.73 -34.32 8.76
C THR A 37 3.28 -34.64 8.48
N ILE A 38 2.73 -35.66 9.15
CA ILE A 38 1.29 -35.95 9.12
C ILE A 38 0.68 -35.17 10.28
N GLY A 39 -0.43 -34.48 10.05
CA GLY A 39 -1.10 -33.66 11.05
C GLY A 39 -2.54 -33.35 10.66
N THR A 40 -3.09 -32.31 11.26
CA THR A 40 -4.48 -31.91 11.09
C THR A 40 -4.56 -30.48 10.56
N ILE A 41 -5.37 -30.28 9.52
CA ILE A 41 -5.77 -28.94 9.08
C ILE A 41 -7.02 -28.51 9.84
N TYR A 42 -7.02 -27.27 10.31
CA TYR A 42 -8.16 -26.55 10.85
C TYR A 42 -8.36 -25.29 9.99
N LEU A 43 -9.60 -25.03 9.57
CA LEU A 43 -9.96 -23.73 9.04
C LEU A 43 -10.76 -22.93 10.05
N THR A 44 -10.47 -21.65 10.02
CA THR A 44 -11.14 -20.62 10.80
C THR A 44 -11.66 -19.57 9.82
N SER A 45 -12.38 -18.57 10.30
CA SER A 45 -12.80 -17.44 9.45
C SER A 45 -11.62 -16.66 8.84
N THR A 46 -10.40 -16.82 9.36
CA THR A 46 -9.25 -15.95 9.05
C THR A 46 -8.02 -16.72 8.59
N HIS A 47 -7.82 -17.94 9.06
CA HIS A 47 -6.62 -18.75 8.85
C HIS A 47 -6.95 -20.19 8.42
N LEU A 48 -6.07 -20.75 7.59
CA LEU A 48 -5.77 -22.17 7.55
C LEU A 48 -4.65 -22.46 8.54
N ILE A 49 -4.85 -23.44 9.41
CA ILE A 49 -3.89 -23.84 10.43
C ILE A 49 -3.60 -25.32 10.26
N PHE A 50 -2.34 -25.70 10.09
CA PHE A 50 -1.90 -27.09 10.14
C PHE A 50 -1.13 -27.33 11.43
N ILE A 51 -1.48 -28.37 12.18
CA ILE A 51 -0.83 -28.73 13.45
C ILE A 51 -0.39 -30.19 13.39
N ASP A 52 0.85 -30.46 13.77
CA ASP A 52 1.34 -31.84 13.92
C ASP A 52 0.81 -32.52 15.21
N PRO A 53 0.84 -33.86 15.31
CA PRO A 53 0.26 -34.60 16.43
C PRO A 53 0.87 -34.24 17.78
N GLU A 54 2.15 -33.86 17.79
CA GLU A 54 2.87 -33.47 19.01
C GLU A 54 2.70 -31.97 19.35
N GLY A 55 2.01 -31.19 18.50
CA GLY A 55 1.86 -29.74 18.64
C GLY A 55 3.19 -28.96 18.56
N LYS A 56 4.27 -29.59 18.09
CA LYS A 56 5.60 -29.01 17.97
C LYS A 56 5.76 -28.20 16.68
N ARG A 57 4.97 -28.51 15.65
CA ARG A 57 4.99 -27.83 14.36
C ARG A 57 3.60 -27.36 14.01
N GLU A 58 3.46 -26.04 13.98
CA GLU A 58 2.26 -25.37 13.50
C GLU A 58 2.58 -24.57 12.24
N THR A 59 1.69 -24.58 11.25
CA THR A 59 1.77 -23.76 10.05
C THR A 59 0.48 -22.96 9.92
N TRP A 60 0.60 -21.64 9.99
CA TRP A 60 -0.53 -20.71 9.94
C TRP A 60 -0.49 -19.94 8.63
N ILE A 61 -1.60 -19.94 7.89
CA ILE A 61 -1.75 -19.23 6.62
C ILE A 61 -3.01 -18.37 6.72
N LEU A 62 -2.83 -17.05 6.80
CA LEU A 62 -3.93 -16.08 6.77
C LEU A 62 -4.58 -16.07 5.38
N HIS A 63 -5.91 -16.13 5.32
CA HIS A 63 -6.67 -16.21 4.06
C HIS A 63 -6.39 -15.02 3.14
N SER A 64 -6.19 -13.83 3.70
CA SER A 64 -5.86 -12.62 2.92
C SER A 64 -4.46 -12.65 2.29
N LEU A 65 -3.56 -13.51 2.77
CA LEU A 65 -2.24 -13.76 2.18
C LEU A 65 -2.26 -14.82 1.09
N ILE A 66 -3.33 -15.61 0.97
CA ILE A 66 -3.45 -16.62 -0.08
C ILE A 66 -3.55 -15.91 -1.43
N SER A 67 -2.62 -16.20 -2.32
CA SER A 67 -2.62 -15.75 -3.71
C SER A 67 -3.35 -16.74 -4.61
N SER A 68 -3.07 -18.03 -4.46
CA SER A 68 -3.76 -19.09 -5.21
C SER A 68 -3.90 -20.36 -4.38
N VAL A 69 -4.91 -21.15 -4.73
CA VAL A 69 -5.11 -22.51 -4.21
C VAL A 69 -5.28 -23.38 -5.44
N ASP A 70 -4.45 -24.41 -5.58
CA ASP A 70 -4.50 -25.33 -6.71
C ASP A 70 -4.79 -26.75 -6.20
N LYS A 71 -5.79 -27.41 -6.77
CA LYS A 71 -5.99 -28.86 -6.63
C LYS A 71 -5.15 -29.56 -7.72
N LEU A 72 -4.14 -30.33 -7.32
CA LEU A 72 -3.26 -31.07 -8.24
C LEU A 72 -3.86 -32.47 -8.53
N PRO A 73 -3.38 -33.18 -9.57
CA PRO A 73 -3.85 -34.53 -9.87
C PRO A 73 -3.70 -35.47 -8.67
N THR A 74 -4.76 -36.23 -8.40
CA THR A 74 -4.78 -37.21 -7.31
C THR A 74 -3.69 -38.25 -7.50
N THR A 75 -3.04 -38.62 -6.39
CA THR A 75 -1.96 -39.61 -6.36
C THR A 75 -2.40 -40.82 -5.54
N GLN A 76 -1.60 -41.90 -5.57
CA GLN A 76 -1.79 -43.06 -4.70
C GLN A 76 -1.75 -42.73 -3.19
N HIS A 77 -1.22 -41.56 -2.82
CA HIS A 77 -1.10 -41.11 -1.43
C HIS A 77 -2.16 -40.08 -1.04
N GLY A 78 -3.11 -39.77 -1.93
CA GLY A 78 -4.18 -38.80 -1.72
C GLY A 78 -4.17 -37.66 -2.72
N CYS A 79 -5.01 -36.66 -2.45
CA CYS A 79 -5.24 -35.47 -3.26
C CYS A 79 -4.31 -34.32 -2.83
N PRO A 80 -3.34 -33.90 -3.68
CA PRO A 80 -2.47 -32.79 -3.32
C PRO A 80 -3.15 -31.44 -3.54
N LEU A 81 -3.14 -30.60 -2.50
CA LEU A 81 -3.63 -29.24 -2.48
C LEU A 81 -2.46 -28.29 -2.24
N ARG A 82 -2.23 -27.38 -3.17
CA ARG A 82 -1.14 -26.40 -3.09
C ARG A 82 -1.69 -25.02 -2.78
N VAL A 83 -1.21 -24.41 -1.69
CA VAL A 83 -1.55 -23.05 -1.28
C VAL A 83 -0.34 -22.15 -1.52
N ARG A 84 -0.47 -21.19 -2.43
CA ARG A 84 0.56 -20.16 -2.67
C ARG A 84 0.14 -18.85 -2.05
N THR A 85 1.11 -18.15 -1.50
CA THR A 85 0.90 -16.89 -0.79
C THR A 85 1.51 -15.71 -1.52
N LYS A 86 1.04 -14.49 -1.20
CA LYS A 86 1.51 -13.21 -1.79
C LYS A 86 2.97 -12.86 -1.46
N HIS A 87 3.57 -13.56 -0.49
CA HIS A 87 4.96 -13.41 -0.05
C HIS A 87 5.83 -14.58 -0.54
N PHE A 88 5.41 -15.22 -1.65
CA PHE A 88 6.14 -16.23 -2.40
C PHE A 88 6.38 -17.56 -1.68
N LEU A 89 5.81 -17.75 -0.48
CA LEU A 89 5.78 -19.07 0.16
C LEU A 89 4.68 -19.95 -0.45
N SER A 90 5.00 -21.24 -0.57
CA SER A 90 4.08 -22.26 -1.07
C SER A 90 4.05 -23.43 -0.10
N ALA A 91 2.87 -23.73 0.44
CA ALA A 91 2.61 -24.94 1.20
C ALA A 91 1.91 -25.98 0.31
N GLU A 92 2.25 -27.25 0.47
CA GLU A 92 1.62 -28.34 -0.27
C GLU A 92 1.18 -29.42 0.71
N PHE A 93 -0.11 -29.71 0.68
CA PHE A 93 -0.77 -30.65 1.58
C PHE A 93 -1.30 -31.83 0.76
N THR A 94 -1.04 -33.07 1.17
CA THR A 94 -1.72 -34.24 0.61
C THR A 94 -2.86 -34.64 1.51
N ILE A 95 -4.08 -34.48 1.00
CA ILE A 95 -5.34 -34.79 1.70
C ILE A 95 -5.73 -36.25 1.38
N PRO A 96 -5.96 -37.12 2.39
CA PRO A 96 -6.22 -38.53 2.13
C PRO A 96 -7.48 -38.80 1.30
N LYS A 97 -8.57 -38.10 1.59
CA LYS A 97 -9.87 -38.29 0.92
C LYS A 97 -10.09 -37.19 -0.12
N GLU A 98 -10.53 -37.60 -1.31
CA GLU A 98 -10.83 -36.63 -2.37
C GLU A 98 -11.97 -35.68 -2.02
N ARG A 99 -12.99 -36.17 -1.30
CA ARG A 99 -14.11 -35.34 -0.82
C ARG A 99 -13.61 -34.20 0.06
N ASP A 100 -12.86 -34.51 1.12
CA ASP A 100 -12.29 -33.53 2.04
C ASP A 100 -11.38 -32.52 1.30
N CYS A 101 -10.63 -32.99 0.28
CA CYS A 101 -9.80 -32.13 -0.57
C CYS A 101 -10.64 -31.13 -1.39
N ALA A 102 -11.76 -31.59 -1.96
CA ALA A 102 -12.68 -30.76 -2.74
C ALA A 102 -13.38 -29.73 -1.85
N ASP A 103 -13.84 -30.15 -0.67
CA ASP A 103 -14.49 -29.28 0.32
C ASP A 103 -13.49 -28.20 0.81
N LEU A 104 -12.28 -28.60 1.20
CA LEU A 104 -11.20 -27.68 1.61
C LEU A 104 -10.85 -26.67 0.51
N TYR A 105 -10.74 -27.13 -0.73
CA TYR A 105 -10.49 -26.26 -1.89
C TYR A 105 -11.61 -25.23 -2.09
N ALA A 106 -12.87 -25.66 -2.01
CA ALA A 106 -14.02 -24.78 -2.17
C ALA A 106 -14.08 -23.74 -1.03
N THR A 107 -13.96 -24.19 0.21
CA THR A 107 -13.99 -23.33 1.40
C THR A 107 -12.85 -22.30 1.39
N LEU A 108 -11.62 -22.69 1.04
CA LEU A 108 -10.50 -21.74 0.95
C LEU A 108 -10.69 -20.68 -0.13
N ASN A 109 -11.38 -21.00 -1.23
CA ASN A 109 -11.71 -20.00 -2.24
C ASN A 109 -12.84 -19.07 -1.79
N GLN A 110 -13.78 -19.56 -0.99
CA GLN A 110 -14.87 -18.75 -0.41
C GLN A 110 -14.39 -17.84 0.73
N LEU A 111 -13.44 -18.30 1.55
CA LEU A 111 -12.90 -17.54 2.68
C LEU A 111 -11.89 -16.46 2.27
N LYS A 112 -11.54 -16.36 0.98
CA LYS A 112 -10.79 -15.21 0.48
C LYS A 112 -11.66 -13.96 0.62
N PRO A 113 -11.17 -12.89 1.29
CA PRO A 113 -11.96 -11.68 1.48
C PRO A 113 -12.27 -11.03 0.13
N ASP A 114 -13.56 -10.87 -0.16
CA ASP A 114 -14.12 -10.19 -1.34
C ASP A 114 -14.49 -8.73 -1.06
N SER A 115 -14.55 -8.34 0.22
CA SER A 115 -14.79 -6.98 0.69
C SER A 115 -13.89 -6.63 1.88
N TYR A 116 -13.75 -5.34 2.17
CA TYR A 116 -12.88 -4.88 3.26
C TYR A 116 -13.39 -5.33 4.62
N GLU A 117 -14.69 -5.36 4.84
CA GLU A 117 -15.34 -5.70 6.12
C GLU A 117 -15.06 -7.14 6.55
N LYS A 118 -14.72 -8.02 5.60
CA LYS A 118 -14.33 -9.41 5.87
C LYS A 118 -12.84 -9.56 6.17
N LEU A 119 -12.05 -8.49 6.10
CA LEU A 119 -10.64 -8.55 6.47
C LEU A 119 -10.49 -8.78 7.97
N TYR A 120 -9.46 -9.54 8.33
CA TYR A 120 -9.19 -9.90 9.71
C TYR A 120 -9.07 -8.69 10.65
N CYS A 121 -8.56 -7.54 10.17
CA CYS A 121 -8.45 -6.34 10.99
C CYS A 121 -9.78 -5.78 11.50
N PHE A 122 -10.92 -6.10 10.87
CA PHE A 122 -12.25 -5.73 11.36
C PHE A 122 -12.83 -6.75 12.35
N LEU A 123 -12.29 -7.97 12.38
CA LEU A 123 -12.69 -9.03 13.31
C LEU A 123 -11.82 -9.06 14.56
N TYR A 124 -10.59 -8.55 14.46
CA TYR A 124 -9.61 -8.56 15.53
C TYR A 124 -10.04 -7.66 16.68
N GLN A 125 -10.21 -8.25 17.86
CA GLN A 125 -10.42 -7.52 19.10
C GLN A 125 -9.06 -7.36 19.78
N ALA A 126 -8.53 -6.14 19.72
CA ALA A 126 -7.24 -5.83 20.31
C ALA A 126 -7.35 -5.82 21.84
N PRO A 127 -6.38 -6.38 22.58
CA PRO A 127 -6.29 -6.18 24.02
C PRO A 127 -6.26 -4.69 24.40
N ASN A 128 -6.89 -4.32 25.51
CA ASN A 128 -7.07 -2.94 25.97
C ASN A 128 -5.77 -2.09 26.01
N TYR A 129 -4.59 -2.70 26.13
CA TYR A 129 -3.31 -1.98 26.14
C TYR A 129 -2.86 -1.50 24.75
N LEU A 130 -3.36 -2.12 23.66
CA LEU A 130 -3.06 -1.73 22.28
C LEU A 130 -3.91 -0.53 21.82
N GLU A 131 -4.99 -0.17 22.52
CA GLU A 131 -5.84 0.99 22.17
C GLU A 131 -5.04 2.31 22.11
N LYS A 132 -3.93 2.39 22.86
CA LYS A 132 -3.05 3.57 22.90
C LYS A 132 -1.98 3.60 21.81
N ILE A 133 -1.84 2.56 20.98
CA ILE A 133 -0.79 2.49 19.92
C ILE A 133 -1.16 3.34 18.70
N TRP A 134 -2.44 3.67 18.53
CA TRP A 134 -2.87 4.66 17.55
C TRP A 134 -2.61 6.09 18.00
N ASP A 135 -1.66 6.34 18.92
CA ASP A 135 -1.10 7.68 19.08
C ASP A 135 -0.47 8.06 17.74
N PRO A 136 -1.13 8.91 16.94
CA PRO A 136 -0.87 8.94 15.52
C PRO A 136 0.52 9.50 15.30
N PHE A 137 1.16 9.10 14.21
CA PHE A 137 2.03 10.04 13.53
C PHE A 137 1.23 11.32 13.26
N LEU A 138 1.33 12.29 14.16
CA LEU A 138 0.65 13.55 14.05
C LEU A 138 1.42 14.36 13.02
N LEU A 139 0.86 14.45 11.82
CA LEU A 139 1.42 15.26 10.73
C LEU A 139 1.84 16.65 11.23
N ALA A 140 1.00 17.28 12.07
CA ALA A 140 1.32 18.56 12.68
C ALA A 140 2.65 18.54 13.47
N THR A 141 2.90 17.52 14.29
CA THR A 141 4.15 17.35 15.03
C THR A 141 5.35 17.18 14.10
N GLU A 142 5.19 16.44 13.00
CA GLU A 142 6.28 16.28 12.03
C GLU A 142 6.60 17.59 11.29
N TYR A 143 5.59 18.37 10.90
CA TYR A 143 5.84 19.68 10.31
C TYR A 143 6.45 20.66 11.32
N MET A 144 6.01 20.64 12.58
CA MET A 144 6.64 21.42 13.65
C MET A 144 8.11 21.03 13.85
N ARG A 145 8.45 19.73 13.78
CA ARG A 145 9.84 19.25 13.83
C ARG A 145 10.70 19.82 12.71
N MET A 146 10.10 20.09 11.54
CA MET A 146 10.76 20.74 10.39
C MET A 146 10.72 22.28 10.47
N GLY A 147 10.17 22.86 11.55
CA GLY A 147 10.03 24.31 11.70
C GLY A 147 8.94 24.91 10.82
N VAL A 148 7.86 24.17 10.56
CA VAL A 148 6.70 24.61 9.77
C VAL A 148 5.43 24.52 10.63
N PRO A 149 4.55 25.55 10.63
CA PRO A 149 4.59 26.77 9.83
C PRO A 149 5.70 27.76 10.26
N ASN A 150 6.09 28.63 9.33
CA ASN A 150 7.05 29.72 9.52
C ASN A 150 6.71 30.91 8.60
N GLY A 151 7.65 31.85 8.40
CA GLY A 151 7.42 33.00 7.52
C GLY A 151 7.13 32.64 6.07
N ASP A 152 7.71 31.55 5.57
CA ASP A 152 7.66 31.16 4.16
C ASP A 152 6.62 30.07 3.87
N TRP A 153 6.26 29.27 4.87
CA TRP A 153 5.34 28.13 4.75
C TRP A 153 4.21 28.21 5.78
N LYS A 154 2.97 28.02 5.32
CA LYS A 154 1.76 28.02 6.15
C LYS A 154 0.99 26.71 6.04
N ILE A 155 0.14 26.47 7.04
CA ILE A 155 -0.90 25.44 7.00
C ILE A 155 -2.09 26.00 6.20
N GLU A 156 -2.69 25.17 5.36
CA GLU A 156 -3.92 25.45 4.63
C GLU A 156 -4.93 24.33 4.85
N ASP A 157 -6.17 24.73 5.15
CA ASP A 157 -7.30 23.85 5.48
C ASP A 157 -8.29 23.67 4.31
N GLY A 158 -7.99 24.22 3.14
CA GLY A 158 -8.81 24.13 1.93
C GLY A 158 -9.07 22.69 1.42
N ASN A 159 -8.41 21.67 1.97
CA ASN A 159 -8.69 20.26 1.68
C ASN A 159 -9.36 19.50 2.84
N SER A 160 -9.87 20.20 3.87
CA SER A 160 -10.52 19.61 5.05
C SER A 160 -11.66 18.63 4.73
N ASN A 161 -12.43 18.93 3.68
CA ASN A 161 -13.52 18.07 3.19
C ASN A 161 -13.11 17.18 2.00
N PHE A 162 -11.81 17.11 1.67
CA PHE A 162 -11.27 16.33 0.56
C PHE A 162 -11.73 16.77 -0.85
N ASP A 163 -12.40 17.92 -0.97
CA ASP A 163 -12.94 18.45 -2.23
C ASP A 163 -11.84 18.87 -3.24
N MET A 164 -10.70 19.35 -2.74
CA MET A 164 -9.59 19.79 -3.59
C MET A 164 -8.79 18.58 -4.11
N CYS A 165 -8.53 17.60 -3.24
CA CYS A 165 -7.89 16.34 -3.56
C CYS A 165 -8.25 15.24 -2.54
N ASP A 166 -9.02 14.27 -3.01
CA ASP A 166 -9.50 13.11 -2.24
C ASP A 166 -8.41 12.16 -1.72
N THR A 167 -7.22 12.24 -2.31
CA THR A 167 -6.07 11.40 -1.98
C THR A 167 -4.94 12.14 -1.27
N TYR A 168 -5.20 13.38 -0.83
CA TYR A 168 -4.32 14.18 0.02
C TYR A 168 -4.85 14.27 1.45
N PRO A 169 -3.99 14.59 2.44
CA PRO A 169 -4.45 14.86 3.80
C PRO A 169 -5.39 16.07 3.87
N PRO A 170 -6.20 16.19 4.94
CA PRO A 170 -7.12 17.32 5.11
C PRO A 170 -6.38 18.66 5.30
N LEU A 171 -5.19 18.63 5.90
CA LEU A 171 -4.30 19.77 6.04
C LEU A 171 -3.13 19.64 5.07
N ILE A 172 -2.88 20.70 4.30
CA ILE A 172 -1.73 20.78 3.38
C ILE A 172 -0.83 21.95 3.77
N TYR A 173 0.43 21.86 3.39
CA TYR A 173 1.44 22.87 3.71
C TYR A 173 1.95 23.49 2.42
N VAL A 174 1.79 24.80 2.32
CA VAL A 174 1.99 25.57 1.08
C VAL A 174 2.71 26.88 1.39
N PRO A 175 3.32 27.55 0.41
CA PRO A 175 3.96 28.84 0.65
C PRO A 175 2.99 29.87 1.22
N THR A 176 3.47 30.74 2.11
CA THR A 176 2.65 31.79 2.74
C THR A 176 1.99 32.71 1.71
N LEU A 177 2.72 32.98 0.61
CA LEU A 177 2.29 33.84 -0.50
C LEU A 177 1.18 33.24 -1.37
N THR A 178 0.84 31.97 -1.21
CA THR A 178 -0.16 31.30 -2.04
C THR A 178 -1.59 31.74 -1.67
N THR A 179 -2.44 31.95 -2.68
CA THR A 179 -3.87 32.27 -2.51
C THR A 179 -4.75 31.03 -2.75
N LYS A 180 -6.00 31.04 -2.25
CA LYS A 180 -6.96 29.94 -2.48
C LYS A 180 -7.22 29.71 -3.98
N ALA A 181 -7.31 30.77 -4.78
CA ALA A 181 -7.49 30.67 -6.23
C ALA A 181 -6.33 29.91 -6.88
N MET A 182 -5.08 30.17 -6.46
CA MET A 182 -3.91 29.45 -6.96
C MET A 182 -3.98 27.94 -6.66
N LEU A 183 -4.39 27.58 -5.44
CA LEU A 183 -4.53 26.19 -5.02
C LEU A 183 -5.62 25.46 -5.81
N PHE A 184 -6.80 26.05 -5.94
CA PHE A 184 -7.91 25.45 -6.70
C PHE A 184 -7.62 25.38 -8.20
N GLY A 185 -6.93 26.38 -8.78
CA GLY A 185 -6.52 26.32 -10.18
C GLY A 185 -5.49 25.22 -10.42
N SER A 186 -4.46 25.15 -9.59
CA SER A 186 -3.43 24.11 -9.66
C SER A 186 -4.03 22.71 -9.45
N SER A 187 -4.93 22.51 -8.48
CA SER A 187 -5.55 21.18 -8.28
C SER A 187 -6.32 20.71 -9.51
N LYS A 188 -7.07 21.60 -10.17
CA LYS A 188 -7.77 21.28 -11.44
C LYS A 188 -6.83 20.95 -12.58
N PHE A 189 -5.63 21.55 -12.61
CA PHE A 189 -4.62 21.30 -13.63
C PHE A 189 -3.75 20.08 -13.35
N ARG A 190 -3.77 19.54 -12.13
CA ARG A 190 -2.93 18.43 -11.69
C ARG A 190 -3.74 17.14 -11.64
N SER A 191 -3.17 16.03 -12.14
CA SER A 191 -3.90 14.76 -12.23
C SER A 191 -4.42 14.30 -10.85
N ARG A 192 -5.74 14.10 -10.75
CA ARG A 192 -6.45 13.75 -9.49
C ARG A 192 -6.36 14.82 -8.39
N GLY A 193 -6.23 16.10 -8.75
CA GLY A 193 -6.21 17.17 -7.73
C GLY A 193 -4.89 17.30 -6.98
N ARG A 194 -3.89 16.45 -7.25
CA ARG A 194 -2.65 16.35 -6.46
C ARG A 194 -1.68 17.47 -6.84
N LEU A 195 -1.98 18.67 -6.36
CA LEU A 195 -1.21 19.91 -6.52
C LEU A 195 0.14 19.88 -5.77
N PRO A 196 1.10 20.74 -6.13
CA PRO A 196 2.36 20.91 -5.40
C PRO A 196 2.14 21.29 -3.92
N VAL A 197 2.56 20.42 -3.01
CA VAL A 197 2.52 20.64 -1.55
C VAL A 197 3.86 20.25 -0.92
N LEU A 198 4.20 20.89 0.20
CA LEU A 198 5.41 20.58 0.97
C LEU A 198 5.42 19.11 1.40
N THR A 199 6.61 18.50 1.40
CA THR A 199 6.86 17.16 1.95
C THR A 199 7.99 17.20 2.95
N TYR A 200 9.03 17.99 2.67
CA TYR A 200 10.19 18.14 3.54
C TYR A 200 10.77 19.55 3.41
N LEU A 201 11.19 20.14 4.53
CA LEU A 201 11.93 21.39 4.58
C LEU A 201 13.27 21.15 5.28
N HIS A 202 14.37 21.43 4.56
CA HIS A 202 15.70 21.35 5.15
C HIS A 202 16.01 22.65 5.92
N PRO A 203 16.80 22.60 7.02
CA PRO A 203 17.19 23.79 7.77
C PRO A 203 17.94 24.89 6.98
N ASN A 204 18.39 24.61 5.76
CA ASN A 204 19.00 25.61 4.86
C ASN A 204 17.98 26.32 3.95
N GLY A 205 16.68 26.08 4.14
CA GLY A 205 15.60 26.66 3.34
C GLY A 205 15.24 25.86 2.08
N ALA A 206 15.99 24.83 1.70
CA ALA A 206 15.62 23.99 0.56
C ALA A 206 14.41 23.10 0.88
N SER A 207 13.39 23.14 0.02
CA SER A 207 12.16 22.37 0.18
C SER A 207 12.04 21.24 -0.85
N ILE A 208 11.47 20.11 -0.44
CA ILE A 208 10.94 19.08 -1.34
C ILE A 208 9.42 19.21 -1.34
N THR A 209 8.85 19.47 -2.52
CA THR A 209 7.41 19.44 -2.76
C THR A 209 7.04 18.26 -3.65
N ARG A 210 5.88 17.65 -3.41
CA ARG A 210 5.34 16.57 -4.23
C ARG A 210 4.07 17.00 -4.94
N CYS A 211 3.85 16.47 -6.13
CA CYS A 211 2.63 16.67 -6.91
C CYS A 211 2.39 15.46 -7.83
N SER A 212 1.29 15.51 -8.59
CA SER A 212 1.10 14.68 -9.77
C SER A 212 1.51 15.41 -11.05
N GLN A 213 1.59 14.65 -12.14
CA GLN A 213 1.82 15.21 -13.47
C GLN A 213 0.76 16.26 -13.83
N PRO A 214 1.14 17.34 -14.54
CA PRO A 214 0.19 18.31 -15.06
C PRO A 214 -0.68 17.72 -16.18
N LEU A 215 -1.87 18.28 -16.37
CA LEU A 215 -2.80 18.01 -17.45
C LEU A 215 -2.52 18.94 -18.64
N SER A 216 -1.23 19.08 -19.00
CA SER A 216 -0.78 20.04 -20.03
C SER A 216 -1.13 19.61 -21.45
N GLY A 217 -1.35 18.31 -21.70
CA GLY A 217 -1.55 17.78 -23.04
C GLY A 217 -0.49 18.30 -24.02
N PHE A 218 -0.92 18.81 -25.16
CA PHE A 218 0.01 19.40 -26.12
C PHE A 218 0.41 20.84 -25.77
N SER A 219 -0.51 21.67 -25.29
CA SER A 219 -0.30 23.12 -25.13
C SER A 219 -1.04 23.78 -23.97
N ALA A 220 -1.82 23.03 -23.18
CA ALA A 220 -2.57 23.60 -22.06
C ALA A 220 -1.63 24.14 -20.97
N ARG A 221 -2.01 25.29 -20.42
CA ARG A 221 -1.29 26.01 -19.38
C ARG A 221 -2.25 26.39 -18.27
N CYS A 222 -1.72 26.58 -17.07
CA CYS A 222 -2.47 27.04 -15.91
C CYS A 222 -1.66 28.12 -15.21
N GLN A 223 -2.18 29.34 -15.24
CA GLN A 223 -1.50 30.50 -14.64
C GLN A 223 -1.37 30.33 -13.13
N GLU A 224 -2.40 29.74 -12.50
CA GLU A 224 -2.44 29.44 -11.07
C GLU A 224 -1.36 28.42 -10.67
N ASP A 225 -1.13 27.38 -11.47
CA ASP A 225 -0.08 26.39 -11.24
C ASP A 225 1.31 27.00 -11.44
N GLU A 226 1.50 27.79 -12.50
CA GLU A 226 2.73 28.53 -12.76
C GLU A 226 3.06 29.48 -11.58
N GLN A 227 2.08 30.23 -11.08
CA GLN A 227 2.25 31.12 -9.92
C GLN A 227 2.54 30.33 -8.63
N LEU A 228 1.92 29.16 -8.44
CA LEU A 228 2.17 28.32 -7.27
C LEU A 228 3.63 27.84 -7.24
N LEU A 229 4.16 27.38 -8.37
CA LEU A 229 5.58 27.00 -8.47
C LEU A 229 6.50 28.20 -8.22
N GLN A 230 6.14 29.39 -8.69
CA GLN A 230 6.89 30.62 -8.39
C GLN A 230 6.89 30.94 -6.89
N CYS A 231 5.76 30.76 -6.19
CA CYS A 231 5.71 30.92 -4.74
C CYS A 231 6.62 29.91 -4.03
N ILE A 232 6.67 28.65 -4.48
CA ILE A 232 7.57 27.63 -3.92
C ILE A 232 9.03 28.04 -4.12
N LEU A 233 9.44 28.47 -5.33
CA LEU A 233 10.81 28.95 -5.56
C LEU A 233 11.20 30.06 -4.59
N LYS A 234 10.30 31.02 -4.38
CA LYS A 234 10.52 32.19 -3.51
C LYS A 234 10.69 31.85 -2.03
N THR A 235 10.33 30.65 -1.58
CA THR A 235 10.57 30.21 -0.20
C THR A 235 12.04 29.96 0.11
N ASN A 236 12.91 29.88 -0.92
CA ASN A 236 14.34 29.75 -0.74
C ASN A 236 15.07 30.89 -1.47
N PRO A 237 15.42 32.00 -0.78
CA PRO A 237 16.11 33.13 -1.41
C PRO A 237 17.57 32.82 -1.80
N HIS A 238 18.12 31.67 -1.38
CA HIS A 238 19.50 31.28 -1.70
C HIS A 238 19.63 30.57 -3.06
N SER A 239 18.53 30.27 -3.74
CA SER A 239 18.54 29.62 -5.06
C SER A 239 17.49 30.22 -5.99
N ASN A 240 17.90 30.54 -7.21
CA ASN A 240 16.98 30.95 -8.29
C ASN A 240 16.57 29.78 -9.19
N THR A 241 16.91 28.55 -8.82
CA THR A 241 16.64 27.35 -9.61
C THR A 241 15.72 26.40 -8.85
N MET A 242 14.64 25.99 -9.50
CA MET A 242 13.78 24.89 -9.08
C MET A 242 14.08 23.66 -9.94
N TYR A 243 14.17 22.49 -9.30
CA TYR A 243 14.25 21.21 -10.01
C TYR A 243 12.88 20.55 -10.07
N ILE A 244 12.48 20.09 -11.25
CA ILE A 244 11.38 19.14 -11.39
C ILE A 244 11.96 17.78 -11.73
N ILE A 245 11.71 16.81 -10.85
CA ILE A 245 12.15 15.44 -11.00
C ILE A 245 10.95 14.57 -11.42
N ASP A 246 10.94 14.13 -12.66
CA ASP A 246 9.97 13.16 -13.16
C ASP A 246 10.60 11.77 -13.15
N THR A 247 10.02 10.88 -12.36
CA THR A 247 10.55 9.52 -12.19
C THR A 247 10.16 8.58 -13.33
N ARG A 248 9.46 9.06 -14.36
CA ARG A 248 9.12 8.22 -15.51
C ARG A 248 10.28 8.16 -16.51
N PRO A 249 10.44 7.05 -17.24
CA PRO A 249 11.17 7.06 -18.48
C PRO A 249 10.57 8.13 -19.43
N ARG A 250 11.43 8.88 -20.14
CA ARG A 250 11.00 9.96 -21.04
C ARG A 250 9.95 9.50 -22.06
N ILE A 251 10.08 8.28 -22.58
CA ILE A 251 9.12 7.69 -23.53
C ILE A 251 7.73 7.58 -22.88
N ASN A 252 7.66 7.14 -21.63
CA ASN A 252 6.40 7.01 -20.89
C ASN A 252 5.80 8.39 -20.60
N ALA A 253 6.63 9.40 -20.32
CA ALA A 253 6.17 10.78 -20.15
C ALA A 253 5.56 11.36 -21.44
N VAL A 254 6.19 11.12 -22.60
CA VAL A 254 5.67 11.53 -23.93
C VAL A 254 4.37 10.80 -24.26
N ALA A 255 4.28 9.50 -24.00
CA ALA A 255 3.05 8.73 -24.22
C ALA A 255 1.88 9.25 -23.37
N LYS A 256 2.13 9.61 -22.09
CA LYS A 256 1.10 10.24 -21.24
C LYS A 256 0.71 11.63 -21.75
N ARG A 257 1.64 12.38 -22.35
CA ARG A 257 1.35 13.67 -22.99
C ARG A 257 0.33 13.55 -24.13
N ALA A 258 0.49 12.55 -24.98
CA ALA A 258 -0.47 12.27 -26.05
C ALA A 258 -1.88 11.94 -25.53
N ALA A 259 -1.98 11.37 -24.32
CA ALA A 259 -3.25 11.08 -23.64
C ALA A 259 -3.82 12.27 -22.82
N GLY A 260 -3.38 13.51 -23.10
CA GLY A 260 -3.89 14.73 -22.44
C GLY A 260 -3.29 15.03 -21.07
N LYS A 261 -2.28 14.26 -20.62
CA LYS A 261 -1.47 14.56 -19.44
C LYS A 261 -0.18 15.24 -19.87
N GLY A 262 0.90 15.16 -19.13
CA GLY A 262 2.19 15.62 -19.62
C GLY A 262 3.23 15.81 -18.54
N TYR A 263 4.10 16.78 -18.81
CA TYR A 263 5.15 17.30 -17.95
C TYR A 263 5.26 18.80 -18.24
N GLU A 264 5.92 19.52 -17.34
CA GLU A 264 6.15 20.95 -17.41
C GLU A 264 7.04 21.29 -18.62
N ASN A 265 6.61 22.24 -19.44
CA ASN A 265 7.36 22.68 -20.61
C ASN A 265 8.37 23.78 -20.21
N GLU A 266 9.67 23.51 -20.31
CA GLU A 266 10.75 24.45 -19.96
C GLU A 266 10.59 25.83 -20.60
N GLY A 267 9.95 25.94 -21.78
CA GLY A 267 9.66 27.22 -22.44
C GLY A 267 8.65 28.11 -21.69
N TYR A 268 7.81 27.55 -20.83
CA TYR A 268 6.84 28.29 -19.99
C TYR A 268 7.29 28.38 -18.53
N TYR A 269 8.20 27.51 -18.12
CA TYR A 269 8.75 27.44 -16.77
C TYR A 269 10.25 27.79 -16.81
N SER A 270 10.58 29.03 -17.18
CA SER A 270 11.96 29.48 -17.43
C SER A 270 12.92 29.34 -16.23
N ILE A 271 12.40 29.15 -15.03
CA ILE A 271 13.12 28.99 -13.77
C ILE A 271 13.32 27.51 -13.36
N ILE A 272 12.86 26.57 -14.19
CA ILE A 272 12.81 25.14 -13.87
C ILE A 272 13.87 24.37 -14.66
N GLN A 273 14.63 23.53 -13.94
CA GLN A 273 15.48 22.50 -14.54
C GLN A 273 14.80 21.14 -14.43
N PHE A 274 14.47 20.55 -15.58
CA PHE A 274 13.82 19.25 -15.61
C PHE A 274 14.85 18.10 -15.55
N LYS A 275 14.58 17.09 -14.72
CA LYS A 275 15.40 15.88 -14.60
C LYS A 275 14.52 14.63 -14.67
N TYR A 276 14.97 13.65 -15.45
CA TYR A 276 14.34 12.33 -15.53
C TYR A 276 15.10 11.34 -14.64
N CYS A 277 14.37 10.59 -13.82
CA CYS A 277 14.91 9.48 -13.02
C CYS A 277 14.15 8.21 -13.41
N PRO A 278 14.60 7.44 -14.42
CA PRO A 278 13.76 6.43 -15.06
C PRO A 278 13.46 5.25 -14.13
N ILE A 279 12.27 5.25 -13.54
CA ILE A 279 11.70 4.16 -12.74
C ILE A 279 10.49 3.61 -13.50
N GLU A 280 10.53 2.32 -13.82
CA GLU A 280 9.43 1.65 -14.52
C GLU A 280 8.16 1.57 -13.64
N ASN A 281 7.02 1.39 -14.32
CA ASN A 281 5.68 1.43 -13.72
C ASN A 281 5.21 0.09 -13.16
#